data_AF-A0A7L1LTP8-F1
#
_entry.id   AF-A0A7L1LTP8-F1
#
_cell.length_a   1.000
_cell.length_b   1.000
_cell.length_c   1.000
_cell.angle_alpha   90.00
_cell.angle_beta   90.00
_cell.angle_gamma   90.00
#
_symmetry.space_group_name_H-M   'P 1'
#
loop_
_entity.id
_entity.type
_entity.pdbx_description
1 polymer ?
#
loop_
_entity_poly.entity_id
_entity_poly.type
_entity_poly.pdbx_seq_one_letter_code
_entity_poly.pdbx_strand_id
1 'polypeptide(L)'
;LQRETKGQFLIDHICNYYSLLEKDYFGIRYVDPEKQRHWLEPNKSIFKQMKSHPPYTMCFRVKFYPYEPLKIKEELTRYLLYLQIKRDIFHGRLLCSFSDAAYLGACIVQAELGDYDADEHPENYINDFKIFPKQSQKLEKKIAEMHKNEFRGQSPATAEFNLLLKANSLETYGVDPHPCKDSFGTTTFLGFTAAGFVVFQGNKRIHLLKWLEGQFGDFYLNTVYCFFHFRGLEKKAVLSFHTSTPAACKHLWKCGVENQAFYKYAKSSQIKTMSSSKIFFKGSRFRYSGKVAKEVVEASSKIQREPPEVHRTSITQSRSSPSLNKQLIINMEPLRPLLPSPCEEEEVPLDEETMELPPAKPLPSDQDGQKSVSPKSGGKRRQPQNLYSSSIINNVLNTHGARTELYLVLVRLHPHCKKGTEGLEDVQRWALELEADENAFLIAEEEELKEARRALRWSYDFLMGNIEVNAFVRSFSRLFLVGLGLLLIVFPLFLVLLESDLQISFLHEIRQTPEFQQFHIEYYCPLRQW
;
A
#
# COMPACT_ATOMS: atom_id res chain seq x y z
N LEU A 1 15.60 -4.12 28.11
CA LEU A 1 14.84 -2.92 27.70
C LEU A 1 13.95 -2.49 28.85
N GLN A 2 14.00 -1.22 29.26
CA GLN A 2 13.07 -0.69 30.28
C GLN A 2 11.66 -0.58 29.67
N ARG A 3 10.59 -0.54 30.49
CA ARG A 3 9.20 -0.58 30.00
C ARG A 3 8.84 0.63 29.14
N GLU A 4 9.46 1.76 29.41
CA GLU A 4 9.24 3.05 28.78
C GLU A 4 10.09 3.23 27.51
N THR A 5 11.03 2.32 27.24
CA THR A 5 11.92 2.42 26.09
C THR A 5 11.11 2.48 24.79
N LYS A 6 11.28 3.57 24.04
CA LYS A 6 10.60 3.82 22.77
C LYS A 6 11.23 3.02 21.64
N GLY A 7 10.46 2.73 20.58
CA GLY A 7 10.95 2.05 19.39
C GLY A 7 12.16 2.75 18.75
N GLN A 8 12.20 4.09 18.80
CA GLN A 8 13.29 4.90 18.26
C GLN A 8 14.65 4.52 18.86
N PHE A 9 14.70 4.23 20.17
CA PHE A 9 15.94 3.83 20.84
C PHE A 9 16.53 2.56 20.20
N LEU A 10 15.69 1.55 19.94
CA LEU A 10 16.16 0.29 19.36
C LEU A 10 16.61 0.47 17.91
N ILE A 11 15.90 1.30 17.13
CA ILE A 11 16.27 1.65 15.76
C ILE A 11 17.64 2.34 15.75
N ASP A 12 17.83 3.37 16.57
CA ASP A 12 19.10 4.10 16.65
C ASP A 12 20.23 3.22 17.18
N HIS A 13 19.97 2.37 18.17
CA HIS A 13 20.96 1.45 18.71
C HIS A 13 21.50 0.49 17.62
N ILE A 14 20.63 -0.10 16.81
CA ILE A 14 21.03 -0.98 15.70
C ILE A 14 21.77 -0.18 14.62
N CYS A 15 21.28 1.00 14.24
CA CYS A 15 21.93 1.81 13.21
C CYS A 15 23.33 2.26 13.67
N ASN A 16 23.48 2.64 14.93
CA ASN A 16 24.79 3.00 15.50
C ASN A 16 25.73 1.80 15.57
N TYR A 17 25.23 0.61 15.94
CA TYR A 17 26.03 -0.62 15.95
C TYR A 17 26.65 -0.92 14.58
N TYR A 18 25.87 -0.77 13.50
CA TYR A 18 26.37 -0.94 12.14
C TYR A 18 27.08 0.29 11.57
N SER A 19 27.12 1.43 12.29
CA SER A 19 27.55 2.72 11.73
C SER A 19 26.80 3.11 10.43
N LEU A 20 25.48 2.89 10.41
CA LEU A 20 24.60 3.12 9.27
C LEU A 20 24.08 4.56 9.23
N LEU A 21 24.52 5.34 8.24
CA LEU A 21 24.11 6.75 8.08
C LEU A 21 22.78 6.92 7.33
N GLU A 22 22.52 6.09 6.32
CA GLU A 22 21.29 6.13 5.50
C GLU A 22 20.16 5.32 6.16
N LYS A 23 19.98 5.51 7.47
CA LYS A 23 19.06 4.73 8.32
C LYS A 23 17.59 4.85 7.95
N ASP A 24 17.19 5.94 7.30
CA ASP A 24 15.80 6.23 6.95
C ASP A 24 15.18 5.21 5.97
N TYR A 25 15.99 4.41 5.26
CA TYR A 25 15.50 3.30 4.42
C TYR A 25 15.04 2.08 5.21
N PHE A 26 15.41 1.97 6.49
CA PHE A 26 15.25 0.76 7.28
C PHE A 26 14.23 0.92 8.41
N GLY A 27 13.76 -0.21 8.91
CA GLY A 27 12.86 -0.29 10.06
C GLY A 27 12.94 -1.63 10.74
N ILE A 28 12.27 -1.74 11.88
CA ILE A 28 12.16 -2.99 12.63
C ILE A 28 10.77 -3.56 12.44
N ARG A 29 10.68 -4.80 11.96
CA ARG A 29 9.43 -5.52 11.75
C ARG A 29 9.27 -6.62 12.79
N TYR A 30 8.05 -6.83 13.28
CA TYR A 30 7.71 -7.96 14.12
C TYR A 30 6.39 -8.59 13.67
N VAL A 31 6.11 -9.79 14.16
CA VAL A 31 4.86 -10.51 13.91
C VAL A 31 4.20 -10.77 15.27
N ASP A 32 2.93 -10.43 15.38
CA ASP A 32 2.18 -10.65 16.62
C ASP A 32 1.69 -12.11 16.74
N PRO A 33 1.17 -12.54 17.91
CA PRO A 33 0.65 -13.90 18.08
C PRO A 33 -0.48 -14.27 17.10
N GLU A 34 -1.22 -13.27 16.62
CA GLU A 34 -2.27 -13.44 15.60
C GLU A 34 -1.72 -13.50 14.18
N LYS A 35 -0.38 -13.62 14.02
CA LYS A 35 0.32 -13.74 12.73
C LYS A 35 0.25 -12.47 11.87
N GLN A 36 -0.16 -11.34 12.43
CA GLN A 36 -0.18 -10.05 11.75
C GLN A 36 1.21 -9.40 11.83
N ARG A 37 1.66 -8.88 10.68
CA ARG A 37 2.93 -8.15 10.58
C ARG A 37 2.74 -6.70 11.02
N HIS A 38 3.76 -6.17 11.68
CA HIS A 38 3.79 -4.78 12.16
C HIS A 38 5.18 -4.18 11.98
N TRP A 39 5.22 -2.89 11.68
CA TRP A 39 6.43 -2.07 11.83
C TRP A 39 6.46 -1.48 13.24
N LEU A 40 7.61 -1.56 13.89
CA LEU A 40 7.84 -0.93 15.20
C LEU A 40 7.72 0.59 15.05
N GLU A 41 6.79 1.18 15.77
CA GLU A 41 6.57 2.63 15.76
C GLU A 41 7.62 3.31 16.65
N PRO A 42 8.37 4.30 16.12
CA PRO A 42 9.48 4.91 16.83
C PRO A 42 9.05 5.67 18.08
N ASN A 43 7.88 6.31 18.02
CA ASN A 43 7.39 7.21 19.08
C ASN A 43 6.64 6.49 20.21
N LYS A 44 6.46 5.17 20.11
CA LYS A 44 5.74 4.37 21.11
C LYS A 44 6.69 3.48 21.89
N SER A 45 6.33 3.18 23.15
CA SER A 45 7.06 2.19 23.95
C SER A 45 7.04 0.83 23.23
N ILE A 46 8.18 0.13 23.24
CA ILE A 46 8.30 -1.22 22.66
C ILE A 46 7.35 -2.17 23.40
N PHE A 47 7.34 -2.11 24.74
CA PHE A 47 6.48 -2.96 25.57
C PHE A 47 4.99 -2.78 25.25
N LYS A 48 4.53 -1.54 24.97
CA LYS A 48 3.12 -1.27 24.61
C LYS A 48 2.74 -1.77 23.20
N GLN A 49 3.72 -2.06 22.35
CA GLN A 49 3.51 -2.53 20.97
C GLN A 49 3.56 -4.05 20.86
N MET A 50 4.35 -4.68 21.73
CA MET A 50 4.50 -6.13 21.77
C MET A 50 3.36 -6.76 22.56
N LYS A 51 2.55 -7.58 21.88
CA LYS A 51 1.50 -8.39 22.54
C LYS A 51 2.05 -9.68 23.17
N SER A 52 3.19 -10.16 22.69
CA SER A 52 3.85 -11.36 23.21
C SER A 52 4.69 -11.06 24.45
N HIS A 53 5.01 -12.09 25.23
CA HIS A 53 6.02 -12.00 26.28
C HIS A 53 7.44 -12.07 25.69
N PRO A 54 8.45 -11.47 26.35
CA PRO A 54 9.85 -11.65 25.98
C PRO A 54 10.28 -13.13 26.02
N PRO A 55 11.30 -13.54 25.22
CA PRO A 55 12.08 -12.72 24.30
C PRO A 55 11.31 -12.31 23.05
N TYR A 56 11.52 -11.07 22.59
CA TYR A 56 10.88 -10.55 21.38
C TYR A 56 11.66 -10.94 20.13
N THR A 57 10.98 -11.57 19.17
CA THR A 57 11.54 -11.79 17.83
C THR A 57 11.21 -10.60 16.93
N MET A 58 12.24 -9.88 16.50
CA MET A 58 12.13 -8.72 15.62
C MET A 58 13.15 -8.84 14.49
N CYS A 59 12.86 -8.25 13.34
CA CYS A 59 13.76 -8.23 12.18
C CYS A 59 14.07 -6.80 11.78
N PHE A 60 15.34 -6.45 11.67
CA PHE A 60 15.76 -5.24 10.96
C PHE A 60 15.61 -5.48 9.45
N ARG A 61 14.90 -4.60 8.75
CA ARG A 61 14.48 -4.77 7.36
C ARG A 61 14.51 -3.45 6.61
N VAL A 62 14.65 -3.53 5.29
CA VAL A 62 14.36 -2.39 4.41
C VAL A 62 12.86 -2.12 4.49
N LYS A 63 12.51 -0.88 4.84
CA LYS A 63 11.14 -0.39 4.91
C LYS A 63 10.78 0.43 3.67
N PHE A 64 11.72 1.23 3.19
CA PHE A 64 11.56 2.01 1.97
C PHE A 64 12.68 1.64 1.00
N TYR A 65 12.29 1.13 -0.17
CA TYR A 65 13.24 0.77 -1.21
C TYR A 65 13.62 2.03 -2.00
N PRO A 66 14.91 2.26 -2.28
CA PRO A 66 15.35 3.43 -3.03
C PRO A 66 14.77 3.40 -4.45
N TYR A 67 14.33 4.57 -4.94
CA TYR A 67 13.90 4.73 -6.33
C TYR A 67 15.04 4.42 -7.31
N GLU A 68 16.24 4.88 -6.97
CA GLU A 68 17.48 4.66 -7.73
C GLU A 68 18.58 4.14 -6.79
N PRO A 69 18.93 2.85 -6.83
CA PRO A 69 20.02 2.30 -6.03
C PRO A 69 21.37 3.00 -6.24
N LEU A 70 21.60 3.61 -7.42
CA LEU A 70 22.79 4.40 -7.75
C LEU A 70 22.98 5.63 -6.88
N LYS A 71 21.90 6.18 -6.31
CA LYS A 71 21.96 7.36 -5.44
C LYS A 71 22.39 7.03 -4.00
N ILE A 72 22.52 5.75 -3.67
CA ILE A 72 22.97 5.31 -2.36
C ILE A 72 24.48 5.38 -2.31
N LYS A 73 24.99 6.18 -1.38
CA LYS A 73 26.41 6.49 -1.31
C LYS A 73 27.21 5.43 -0.56
N GLU A 74 26.65 4.89 0.54
CA GLU A 74 27.36 3.95 1.39
C GLU A 74 27.27 2.50 0.87
N GLU A 75 28.40 1.81 0.84
CA GLU A 75 28.45 0.38 0.48
C GLU A 75 27.64 -0.46 1.47
N LEU A 76 27.73 -0.16 2.77
CA LEU A 76 26.97 -0.86 3.80
C LEU A 76 25.46 -0.83 3.53
N THR A 77 24.93 0.33 3.13
CA THR A 77 23.50 0.47 2.77
C THR A 77 23.16 -0.38 1.56
N ARG A 78 24.01 -0.37 0.52
CA ARG A 78 23.86 -1.23 -0.67
C ARG A 78 23.90 -2.71 -0.30
N TYR A 79 24.82 -3.12 0.57
CA TYR A 79 24.93 -4.50 1.03
C TYR A 79 23.67 -4.95 1.81
N LEU A 80 23.17 -4.13 2.73
CA LEU A 80 21.94 -4.45 3.47
C LEU A 80 20.70 -4.52 2.55
N LEU A 81 20.64 -3.67 1.51
CA LEU A 81 19.64 -3.78 0.45
C LEU A 81 19.80 -5.06 -0.36
N TYR A 82 21.03 -5.43 -0.74
CA TYR A 82 21.33 -6.67 -1.44
C TYR A 82 20.85 -7.88 -0.63
N LEU A 83 21.13 -7.94 0.68
CA LEU A 83 20.66 -9.01 1.55
C LEU A 83 19.13 -9.09 1.61
N GLN A 84 18.46 -7.95 1.63
CA GLN A 84 17.00 -7.89 1.58
C GLN A 84 16.46 -8.42 0.24
N ILE A 85 17.04 -8.02 -0.89
CA ILE A 85 16.62 -8.49 -2.22
C ILE A 85 16.93 -9.97 -2.40
N LYS A 86 18.10 -10.46 -1.97
CA LYS A 86 18.46 -11.89 -1.95
C LYS A 86 17.41 -12.71 -1.21
N ARG A 87 16.94 -12.22 -0.05
CA ARG A 87 15.85 -12.85 0.68
C ARG A 87 14.52 -12.81 -0.09
N ASP A 88 14.21 -11.68 -0.72
CA ASP A 88 12.97 -11.53 -1.48
C ASP A 88 12.96 -12.45 -2.72
N ILE A 89 14.11 -12.70 -3.35
CA ILE A 89 14.31 -13.72 -4.39
C ILE A 89 14.06 -15.12 -3.81
N PHE A 90 14.71 -15.47 -2.70
CA PHE A 90 14.57 -16.78 -2.05
C PHE A 90 13.13 -17.12 -1.65
N HIS A 91 12.34 -16.11 -1.27
CA HIS A 91 10.92 -16.29 -0.95
C HIS A 91 9.98 -16.11 -2.14
N GLY A 92 10.50 -15.88 -3.35
CA GLY A 92 9.68 -15.74 -4.57
C GLY A 92 8.85 -14.45 -4.62
N ARG A 93 9.28 -13.40 -3.93
CA ARG A 93 8.63 -12.08 -3.93
C ARG A 93 9.05 -11.22 -5.12
N LEU A 94 10.25 -11.46 -5.65
CA LEU A 94 10.75 -10.79 -6.84
C LEU A 94 10.48 -11.66 -8.07
N LEU A 95 9.41 -11.36 -8.79
CA LEU A 95 9.07 -11.98 -10.06
C LEU A 95 10.09 -11.57 -11.13
N CYS A 96 10.64 -12.57 -11.81
CA CYS A 96 11.67 -12.41 -12.83
C CYS A 96 11.49 -13.45 -13.93
N SER A 97 11.95 -13.13 -15.14
CA SER A 97 12.02 -14.11 -16.24
C SER A 97 13.12 -15.14 -15.98
N PHE A 98 13.17 -16.22 -16.78
CA PHE A 98 14.26 -17.19 -16.68
C PHE A 98 15.65 -16.55 -16.86
N SER A 99 15.79 -15.64 -17.82
CA SER A 99 17.05 -14.92 -18.07
C SER A 99 17.43 -14.02 -16.90
N ASP A 100 16.47 -13.28 -16.37
CA ASP A 100 16.69 -12.42 -15.20
C ASP A 100 17.06 -13.25 -13.96
N ALA A 101 16.40 -14.39 -13.75
CA ALA A 101 16.72 -15.31 -12.66
C ALA A 101 18.15 -15.86 -12.79
N ALA A 102 18.57 -16.24 -13.99
CA ALA A 102 19.94 -16.70 -14.22
C ALA A 102 20.97 -15.61 -13.92
N TYR A 103 20.72 -14.37 -14.38
CA TYR A 103 21.58 -13.22 -14.11
C TYR A 103 21.66 -12.90 -12.60
N LEU A 104 20.51 -12.83 -11.92
CA LEU A 104 20.44 -12.57 -10.48
C LEU A 104 21.16 -13.67 -9.68
N GLY A 105 20.97 -14.93 -10.09
CA GLY A 105 21.67 -16.08 -9.50
C GLY A 105 23.18 -15.97 -9.67
N ALA A 106 23.66 -15.64 -10.87
CA ALA A 106 25.09 -15.46 -11.14
C ALA A 106 25.70 -14.31 -10.32
N CYS A 107 24.98 -13.19 -10.16
CA CYS A 107 25.42 -12.10 -9.27
C CYS A 107 25.56 -12.57 -7.81
N ILE A 108 24.61 -13.39 -7.31
CA ILE A 108 24.66 -13.92 -5.94
C ILE A 108 25.85 -14.86 -5.77
N VAL A 109 26.08 -15.75 -6.73
CA VAL A 109 27.19 -16.71 -6.69
C VAL A 109 28.53 -15.98 -6.72
N GLN A 110 28.72 -15.03 -7.65
CA GLN A 110 29.94 -14.22 -7.73
C GLN A 110 30.19 -13.43 -6.43
N ALA A 111 29.13 -12.87 -5.83
CA ALA A 111 29.28 -12.11 -4.58
C ALA A 111 29.66 -12.99 -3.37
N GLU A 112 29.31 -14.27 -3.39
CA GLU A 112 29.53 -15.20 -2.28
C GLU A 112 30.82 -16.03 -2.45
N LEU A 113 31.16 -16.42 -3.67
CA LEU A 113 32.28 -17.33 -3.98
C LEU A 113 33.48 -16.62 -4.61
N GLY A 114 33.31 -15.41 -5.13
CA GLY A 114 34.34 -14.77 -5.95
C GLY A 114 34.35 -15.34 -7.37
N ASP A 115 35.51 -15.33 -8.02
CA ASP A 115 35.65 -15.82 -9.39
C ASP A 115 35.52 -17.35 -9.47
N TYR A 116 34.97 -17.84 -10.58
CA TYR A 116 34.96 -19.27 -10.89
C TYR A 116 36.39 -19.84 -10.93
N ASP A 117 36.58 -20.92 -10.17
CA ASP A 117 37.78 -21.76 -10.12
C ASP A 117 37.39 -23.22 -10.42
N ALA A 118 38.10 -23.89 -11.33
CA ALA A 118 37.76 -25.25 -11.76
C ALA A 118 38.05 -26.33 -10.70
N ASP A 119 38.99 -26.07 -9.79
CA ASP A 119 39.35 -26.98 -8.71
C ASP A 119 38.38 -26.87 -7.52
N GLU A 120 37.84 -25.67 -7.29
CA GLU A 120 36.88 -25.41 -6.20
C GLU A 120 35.40 -25.57 -6.62
N HIS A 121 35.08 -25.42 -7.91
CA HIS A 121 33.71 -25.42 -8.42
C HIS A 121 33.43 -26.63 -9.34
N PRO A 122 33.14 -27.81 -8.76
CA PRO A 122 32.83 -29.02 -9.53
C PRO A 122 31.52 -28.89 -10.30
N GLU A 123 31.27 -29.80 -11.24
CA GLU A 123 29.99 -29.83 -11.95
C GLU A 123 28.79 -29.86 -10.99
N ASN A 124 27.86 -28.92 -11.18
CA ASN A 124 26.66 -28.72 -10.36
C ASN A 124 26.87 -28.12 -8.95
N TYR A 125 28.00 -27.46 -8.67
CA TYR A 125 28.23 -26.75 -7.39
C TYR A 125 27.09 -25.76 -7.02
N ILE A 126 26.33 -25.24 -8.00
CA ILE A 126 25.18 -24.37 -7.76
C ILE A 126 24.06 -25.05 -6.95
N ASN A 127 23.92 -26.38 -7.02
CA ASN A 127 22.89 -27.13 -6.29
C ASN A 127 23.02 -27.00 -4.75
N ASP A 128 24.24 -26.73 -4.26
CA ASP A 128 24.48 -26.49 -2.84
C ASP A 128 23.91 -25.15 -2.36
N PHE A 129 23.59 -24.24 -3.30
CA PHE A 129 23.02 -22.92 -3.05
C PHE A 129 21.53 -22.90 -3.40
N LYS A 130 20.67 -22.87 -2.38
CA LYS A 130 19.23 -22.66 -2.60
C LYS A 130 18.94 -21.17 -2.79
N ILE A 131 19.06 -20.70 -4.04
CA ILE A 131 18.88 -19.28 -4.38
C ILE A 131 17.40 -18.98 -4.63
N PHE A 132 16.69 -19.85 -5.34
CA PHE A 132 15.30 -19.67 -5.73
C PHE A 132 14.36 -20.71 -5.08
N PRO A 133 13.07 -20.39 -4.84
CA PRO A 133 12.10 -21.36 -4.33
C PRO A 133 11.89 -22.56 -5.26
N LYS A 134 11.99 -22.33 -6.58
CA LYS A 134 11.90 -23.34 -7.64
C LYS A 134 13.16 -23.26 -8.51
N GLN A 135 14.25 -23.81 -8.00
CA GLN A 135 15.52 -23.88 -8.71
C GLN A 135 15.55 -25.16 -9.56
N SER A 136 15.55 -25.01 -10.89
CA SER A 136 15.62 -26.13 -11.82
C SER A 136 17.06 -26.37 -12.28
N GLN A 137 17.39 -27.61 -12.64
CA GLN A 137 18.74 -27.94 -13.13
C GLN A 137 19.13 -27.13 -14.38
N LYS A 138 18.15 -26.77 -15.24
CA LYS A 138 18.37 -25.88 -16.39
C LYS A 138 18.79 -24.48 -15.94
N LEU A 139 18.18 -23.94 -14.88
CA LEU A 139 18.55 -22.66 -14.30
C LEU A 139 19.94 -22.73 -13.66
N GLU A 140 20.25 -23.79 -12.92
CA GLU A 140 21.56 -23.99 -12.29
C GLU A 140 22.70 -24.03 -13.31
N LYS A 141 22.53 -24.77 -14.40
CA LYS A 141 23.49 -24.79 -15.51
C LYS A 141 23.71 -23.41 -16.11
N LYS A 142 22.64 -22.64 -16.30
CA LYS A 142 22.75 -21.28 -16.85
C LYS A 142 23.45 -20.32 -15.88
N ILE A 143 23.16 -20.41 -14.59
CA ILE A 143 23.85 -19.64 -13.54
C ILE A 143 25.35 -19.96 -13.55
N ALA A 144 25.72 -21.25 -13.59
CA ALA A 144 27.12 -21.66 -13.60
C ALA A 144 27.87 -21.18 -14.86
N GLU A 145 27.22 -21.24 -16.03
CA GLU A 145 27.76 -20.73 -17.30
C GLU A 145 28.04 -19.22 -17.22
N MET A 146 27.07 -18.45 -16.71
CA MET A 146 27.23 -17.00 -16.54
C MET A 146 28.32 -16.66 -15.51
N HIS A 147 28.34 -17.35 -14.37
CA HIS A 147 29.38 -17.18 -13.34
C HIS A 147 30.78 -17.37 -13.94
N LYS A 148 30.97 -18.42 -14.75
CA LYS A 148 32.25 -18.73 -15.40
C LYS A 148 32.65 -17.72 -16.48
N ASN A 149 31.71 -17.28 -17.32
CA ASN A 149 32.02 -16.57 -18.57
C ASN A 149 31.84 -15.05 -18.50
N GLU A 150 30.91 -14.56 -17.67
CA GLU A 150 30.44 -13.17 -17.72
C GLU A 150 30.79 -12.36 -16.45
N PHE A 151 31.00 -13.02 -15.31
CA PHE A 151 31.15 -12.36 -14.00
C PHE A 151 32.59 -12.33 -13.46
N ARG A 152 33.53 -12.98 -14.14
CA ARG A 152 34.94 -13.03 -13.75
C ARG A 152 35.55 -11.63 -13.57
N GLY A 153 36.28 -11.44 -12.48
CA GLY A 153 36.94 -10.19 -12.10
C GLY A 153 36.03 -9.19 -11.39
N GLN A 154 34.75 -9.50 -11.19
CA GLN A 154 33.87 -8.63 -10.40
C GLN A 154 34.10 -8.85 -8.91
N SER A 155 34.36 -7.75 -8.20
CA SER A 155 34.34 -7.76 -6.73
C SER A 155 32.93 -8.06 -6.19
N PRO A 156 32.80 -8.58 -4.96
CA PRO A 156 31.50 -8.76 -4.32
C PRO A 156 30.63 -7.50 -4.33
N ALA A 157 31.21 -6.34 -4.00
CA ALA A 157 30.50 -5.06 -4.01
C ALA A 157 29.94 -4.72 -5.40
N THR A 158 30.68 -5.03 -6.47
CA THR A 158 30.24 -4.82 -7.86
C THR A 158 29.11 -5.76 -8.23
N ALA A 159 29.23 -7.07 -7.92
CA ALA A 159 28.19 -8.06 -8.20
C ALA A 159 26.90 -7.78 -7.42
N GLU A 160 27.01 -7.42 -6.14
CA GLU A 160 25.90 -6.97 -5.28
C GLU A 160 25.19 -5.76 -5.90
N PHE A 161 25.95 -4.77 -6.38
CA PHE A 161 25.40 -3.58 -6.98
C PHE A 161 24.69 -3.86 -8.32
N ASN A 162 25.28 -4.70 -9.17
CA ASN A 162 24.68 -5.15 -10.43
C ASN A 162 23.34 -5.87 -10.17
N LEU A 163 23.27 -6.69 -9.11
CA LEU A 163 22.02 -7.31 -8.68
C LEU A 163 20.97 -6.26 -8.29
N LEU A 164 21.35 -5.21 -7.55
CA LEU A 164 20.42 -4.14 -7.16
C LEU A 164 19.87 -3.38 -8.38
N LEU A 165 20.74 -3.08 -9.36
CA LEU A 165 20.33 -2.43 -10.61
C LEU A 165 19.33 -3.29 -11.38
N LYS A 166 19.64 -4.58 -11.54
CA LYS A 166 18.75 -5.52 -12.22
C LYS A 166 17.42 -5.67 -11.49
N ALA A 167 17.46 -5.84 -10.17
CA ALA A 167 16.27 -5.99 -9.35
C ALA A 167 15.36 -4.76 -9.45
N ASN A 168 15.93 -3.55 -9.45
CA ASN A 168 15.16 -2.30 -9.57
C ASN A 168 14.35 -2.17 -10.87
N SER A 169 14.78 -2.81 -11.96
CA SER A 169 14.02 -2.83 -13.22
C SER A 169 12.79 -3.75 -13.22
N LEU A 170 12.66 -4.64 -12.23
CA LEU A 170 11.59 -5.63 -12.17
C LEU A 170 10.32 -5.05 -11.51
N GLU A 171 9.15 -5.46 -12.01
CA GLU A 171 7.86 -4.88 -11.59
C GLU A 171 7.52 -5.07 -10.11
N THR A 172 8.08 -6.10 -9.48
CA THR A 172 7.85 -6.47 -8.07
C THR A 172 8.96 -5.97 -7.14
N TYR A 173 9.87 -5.14 -7.64
CA TYR A 173 10.90 -4.52 -6.83
C TYR A 173 10.30 -3.70 -5.67
N GLY A 174 10.72 -4.03 -4.45
CA GLY A 174 10.27 -3.36 -3.24
C GLY A 174 8.82 -3.62 -2.84
N VAL A 175 8.11 -4.52 -3.53
CA VAL A 175 6.72 -4.84 -3.22
C VAL A 175 6.64 -5.70 -1.95
N ASP A 176 5.97 -5.18 -0.92
CA ASP A 176 5.46 -5.98 0.21
C ASP A 176 3.96 -6.23 0.05
N PRO A 177 3.55 -7.43 -0.42
CA PRO A 177 2.15 -7.68 -0.76
C PRO A 177 1.30 -7.86 0.50
N HIS A 178 0.20 -7.10 0.56
CA HIS A 178 -0.85 -7.17 1.55
C HIS A 178 -2.07 -7.88 0.94
N PRO A 179 -2.50 -9.02 1.48
CA PRO A 179 -3.64 -9.74 0.95
C PRO A 179 -4.93 -8.98 1.26
N CYS A 180 -5.73 -8.75 0.23
CA CYS A 180 -7.03 -8.10 0.32
C CYS A 180 -7.99 -8.65 -0.75
N LYS A 181 -9.20 -8.12 -0.76
CA LYS A 181 -10.19 -8.31 -1.82
C LYS A 181 -10.56 -6.97 -2.40
N ASP A 182 -10.79 -6.92 -3.71
CA ASP A 182 -11.43 -5.77 -4.33
C ASP A 182 -12.93 -5.73 -3.99
N SER A 183 -13.63 -4.75 -4.55
CA SER A 183 -15.07 -4.53 -4.37
C SER A 183 -15.95 -5.65 -4.93
N PHE A 184 -15.44 -6.41 -5.92
CA PHE A 184 -16.09 -7.61 -6.45
C PHE A 184 -15.79 -8.88 -5.63
N GLY A 185 -14.96 -8.80 -4.61
CA GLY A 185 -14.58 -9.93 -3.76
C GLY A 185 -13.44 -10.78 -4.33
N THR A 186 -12.81 -10.34 -5.42
CA THR A 186 -11.66 -11.00 -6.05
C THR A 186 -10.45 -10.92 -5.14
N THR A 187 -9.70 -12.01 -5.01
CA THR A 187 -8.47 -12.01 -4.19
C THR A 187 -7.35 -11.27 -4.90
N THR A 188 -6.83 -10.25 -4.22
CA THR A 188 -5.90 -9.28 -4.77
C THR A 188 -4.82 -8.95 -3.73
N PHE A 189 -3.65 -8.50 -4.18
CA PHE A 189 -2.56 -8.06 -3.32
C PHE A 189 -2.26 -6.59 -3.56
N LEU A 190 -2.31 -5.80 -2.48
CA LEU A 190 -1.90 -4.40 -2.50
C LEU A 190 -0.44 -4.29 -2.05
N GLY A 191 0.39 -3.55 -2.77
CA GLY A 191 1.78 -3.34 -2.41
C GLY A 191 2.21 -1.88 -2.60
N PHE A 192 3.30 -1.49 -1.96
CA PHE A 192 3.82 -0.12 -2.01
C PHE A 192 5.22 -0.09 -2.58
N THR A 193 5.46 0.81 -3.53
CA THR A 193 6.75 0.98 -4.21
C THR A 193 7.16 2.44 -4.21
N ALA A 194 8.39 2.73 -4.63
CA ALA A 194 8.85 4.10 -4.79
C ALA A 194 8.06 4.89 -5.87
N ALA A 195 7.49 4.21 -6.87
CA ALA A 195 6.71 4.85 -7.94
C ALA A 195 5.25 5.15 -7.55
N GLY A 196 4.67 4.29 -6.72
CA GLY A 196 3.25 4.31 -6.40
C GLY A 196 2.88 3.08 -5.59
N PHE A 197 1.59 2.89 -5.37
CA PHE A 197 1.12 1.59 -4.91
C PHE A 197 0.66 0.75 -6.10
N VAL A 198 0.75 -0.56 -5.94
CA VAL A 198 0.53 -1.54 -6.98
C VAL A 198 -0.52 -2.52 -6.54
N VAL A 199 -1.36 -2.94 -7.48
CA VAL A 199 -2.42 -3.91 -7.27
C VAL A 199 -2.10 -5.13 -8.13
N PHE A 200 -1.98 -6.29 -7.50
CA PHE A 200 -1.68 -7.56 -8.16
C PHE A 200 -2.84 -8.53 -8.03
N GLN A 201 -3.24 -9.14 -9.14
CA GLN A 201 -4.15 -10.28 -9.15
C GLN A 201 -3.36 -11.49 -9.65
N GLY A 202 -3.11 -12.45 -8.76
CA GLY A 202 -2.10 -13.48 -9.01
C GLY A 202 -0.74 -12.82 -9.28
N ASN A 203 -0.11 -13.16 -10.41
CA ASN A 203 1.23 -12.66 -10.77
C ASN A 203 1.17 -11.40 -11.63
N LYS A 204 -0.03 -10.99 -12.05
CA LYS A 204 -0.20 -9.88 -12.99
C LYS A 204 -0.43 -8.61 -12.20
N ARG A 205 0.39 -7.59 -12.48
CA ARG A 205 0.12 -6.24 -12.00
C ARG A 205 -1.07 -5.68 -12.78
N ILE A 206 -2.16 -5.45 -12.06
CA ILE A 206 -3.39 -4.89 -12.60
C ILE A 206 -3.32 -3.37 -12.57
N HIS A 207 -2.78 -2.79 -11.50
CA HIS A 207 -2.63 -1.33 -11.39
C HIS A 207 -1.26 -0.91 -10.88
N LEU A 208 -0.82 0.25 -11.38
CA LEU A 208 0.22 1.08 -10.79
C LEU A 208 -0.33 2.49 -10.62
N LEU A 209 -0.62 2.86 -9.37
CA LEU A 209 -1.23 4.13 -9.02
C LEU A 209 -0.16 5.05 -8.44
N LYS A 210 0.30 6.00 -9.26
CA LYS A 210 1.44 6.86 -8.94
C LYS A 210 1.12 7.83 -7.80
N TRP A 211 2.12 8.11 -6.98
CA TRP A 211 1.97 8.98 -5.81
C TRP A 211 1.52 10.42 -6.12
N LEU A 212 1.83 10.92 -7.32
CA LEU A 212 1.42 12.26 -7.77
C LEU A 212 -0.07 12.34 -8.12
N GLU A 213 -0.65 11.23 -8.58
CA GLU A 213 -2.03 11.14 -9.07
C GLU A 213 -3.01 10.69 -7.97
N GLY A 214 -2.49 10.06 -6.91
CA GLY A 214 -3.28 9.49 -5.82
C GLY A 214 -2.99 10.07 -4.44
N GLN A 215 -4.00 10.00 -3.57
CA GLN A 215 -3.87 10.08 -2.12
C GLN A 215 -4.38 8.77 -1.51
N PHE A 216 -3.47 8.04 -0.87
CA PHE A 216 -3.79 6.95 0.02
C PHE A 216 -4.66 7.49 1.16
N GLY A 217 -5.87 6.96 1.28
CA GLY A 217 -6.99 7.60 1.95
C GLY A 217 -7.30 7.07 3.34
N ASP A 218 -8.59 7.03 3.64
CA ASP A 218 -9.16 6.63 4.93
C ASP A 218 -9.34 5.10 5.00
N PHE A 219 -9.62 4.58 6.18
CA PHE A 219 -10.05 3.19 6.32
C PHE A 219 -11.19 3.10 7.33
N TYR A 220 -12.15 2.22 7.04
CA TYR A 220 -13.31 1.97 7.86
C TYR A 220 -13.42 0.46 8.07
N LEU A 221 -13.51 0.02 9.33
CA LEU A 221 -13.55 -1.39 9.69
C LEU A 221 -12.38 -2.19 9.05
N ASN A 222 -12.72 -3.06 8.09
CA ASN A 222 -11.80 -3.94 7.37
C ASN A 222 -11.44 -3.42 5.97
N THR A 223 -11.98 -2.28 5.56
CA THR A 223 -11.84 -1.75 4.20
C THR A 223 -10.99 -0.49 4.19
N VAL A 224 -9.99 -0.47 3.32
CA VAL A 224 -9.18 0.72 3.02
C VAL A 224 -9.71 1.38 1.75
N TYR A 225 -9.86 2.70 1.78
CA TYR A 225 -10.30 3.51 0.66
C TYR A 225 -9.14 4.36 0.16
N CYS A 226 -8.91 4.33 -1.15
CA CYS A 226 -7.86 5.11 -1.80
C CYS A 226 -8.51 6.14 -2.73
N PHE A 227 -8.07 7.39 -2.66
CA PHE A 227 -8.65 8.49 -3.43
C PHE A 227 -7.70 8.93 -4.55
N PHE A 228 -8.22 9.13 -5.75
CA PHE A 228 -7.43 9.54 -6.91
C PHE A 228 -7.97 10.81 -7.53
N HIS A 229 -7.03 11.67 -7.91
CA HIS A 229 -7.30 12.84 -8.72
C HIS A 229 -6.74 12.59 -10.11
N PHE A 230 -7.62 12.22 -11.03
CA PHE A 230 -7.23 12.07 -12.42
C PHE A 230 -7.44 13.39 -13.15
N ARG A 231 -6.42 13.80 -13.91
CA ARG A 231 -6.51 14.97 -14.78
C ARG A 231 -7.59 14.71 -15.84
N GLY A 232 -8.71 15.45 -15.75
CA GLY A 232 -9.88 15.31 -16.62
C GLY A 232 -11.17 14.94 -15.88
N LEU A 233 -11.09 14.47 -14.63
CA LEU A 233 -12.27 14.25 -13.77
C LEU A 233 -12.38 15.36 -12.73
N GLU A 234 -13.54 16.00 -12.66
CA GLU A 234 -13.84 16.98 -11.59
C GLU A 234 -13.96 16.30 -10.22
N LYS A 235 -14.34 15.02 -10.19
CA LYS A 235 -14.51 14.23 -8.97
C LYS A 235 -13.32 13.32 -8.70
N LYS A 236 -13.06 13.08 -7.41
CA LYS A 236 -12.09 12.09 -6.96
C LYS A 236 -12.63 10.68 -7.22
N ALA A 237 -11.86 9.84 -7.88
CA ALA A 237 -12.17 8.41 -7.96
C ALA A 237 -11.81 7.71 -6.65
N VAL A 238 -12.60 6.71 -6.26
CA VAL A 238 -12.41 5.93 -5.03
C VAL A 238 -12.18 4.48 -5.40
N LEU A 239 -11.15 3.85 -4.82
CA LEU A 239 -10.93 2.41 -4.87
C LEU A 239 -11.01 1.83 -3.46
N SER A 240 -11.71 0.70 -3.29
CA SER A 240 -11.85 0.04 -2.00
C SER A 240 -11.20 -1.33 -1.95
N PHE A 241 -10.52 -1.62 -0.84
CA PHE A 241 -9.83 -2.90 -0.62
C PHE A 241 -10.19 -3.47 0.74
N HIS A 242 -10.83 -4.63 0.75
CA HIS A 242 -11.26 -5.33 1.95
C HIS A 242 -10.21 -6.33 2.44
N THR A 243 -9.79 -6.20 3.70
CA THR A 243 -8.83 -7.11 4.34
C THR A 243 -9.55 -8.11 5.25
N SER A 244 -8.87 -9.20 5.61
CA SER A 244 -9.47 -10.25 6.45
C SER A 244 -9.73 -9.84 7.90
N THR A 245 -8.98 -8.85 8.41
CA THR A 245 -9.09 -8.41 9.81
C THR A 245 -8.90 -6.90 9.94
N PRO A 246 -9.46 -6.25 10.97
CA PRO A 246 -9.23 -4.82 11.21
C PRO A 246 -7.75 -4.49 11.48
N ALA A 247 -7.01 -5.43 12.05
CA ALA A 247 -5.58 -5.29 12.30
C ALA A 247 -4.78 -5.27 10.99
N ALA A 248 -5.12 -6.14 10.03
CA ALA A 248 -4.55 -6.15 8.69
C ALA A 248 -4.90 -4.84 7.94
N CYS A 249 -6.15 -4.41 8.00
CA CYS A 249 -6.63 -3.13 7.45
C CYS A 249 -5.79 -1.95 7.95
N LYS A 250 -5.67 -1.83 9.28
CA LYS A 250 -4.90 -0.76 9.92
C LYS A 250 -3.42 -0.82 9.57
N HIS A 251 -2.83 -2.02 9.49
CA HIS A 251 -1.44 -2.18 9.07
C HIS A 251 -1.23 -1.74 7.63
N LEU A 252 -2.08 -2.20 6.72
CA LEU A 252 -2.09 -1.80 5.31
C LEU A 252 -2.21 -0.28 5.17
N TRP A 253 -3.14 0.32 5.94
CA TRP A 253 -3.33 1.76 5.93
C TRP A 253 -2.10 2.53 6.39
N LYS A 254 -1.49 2.12 7.50
CA LYS A 254 -0.25 2.74 7.98
C LYS A 254 0.88 2.61 6.94
N CYS A 255 1.06 1.43 6.35
CA CYS A 255 2.07 1.24 5.30
C CYS A 255 1.83 2.18 4.12
N GLY A 256 0.58 2.35 3.67
CA GLY A 256 0.24 3.27 2.58
C GLY A 256 0.51 4.72 2.92
N VAL A 257 0.09 5.16 4.11
CA VAL A 257 0.35 6.54 4.60
C VAL A 257 1.85 6.80 4.72
N GLU A 258 2.63 5.86 5.27
CA GLU A 258 4.08 6.01 5.42
C GLU A 258 4.82 6.04 4.07
N ASN A 259 4.47 5.16 3.14
CA ASN A 259 5.09 5.14 1.81
C ASN A 259 4.72 6.40 1.01
N GLN A 260 3.46 6.84 1.07
CA GLN A 260 3.07 8.11 0.49
C GLN A 260 3.86 9.28 1.09
N ALA A 261 3.95 9.33 2.43
CA ALA A 261 4.72 10.35 3.12
C ALA A 261 6.18 10.40 2.64
N PHE A 262 6.83 9.23 2.57
CA PHE A 262 8.23 9.10 2.19
C PHE A 262 8.50 9.47 0.72
N TYR A 263 7.72 8.97 -0.25
CA TYR A 263 8.03 9.17 -1.68
C TYR A 263 7.38 10.41 -2.30
N LYS A 264 6.21 10.84 -1.81
CA LYS A 264 5.43 11.92 -2.45
C LYS A 264 5.94 13.30 -2.09
N TYR A 265 6.25 13.54 -0.81
CA TYR A 265 6.49 14.89 -0.30
C TYR A 265 7.92 15.35 -0.56
N ALA A 266 8.08 16.67 -0.72
CA ALA A 266 9.41 17.26 -0.92
C ALA A 266 10.15 17.47 0.39
N LYS A 267 9.42 17.77 1.48
CA LYS A 267 9.95 17.95 2.83
C LYS A 267 9.06 17.27 3.85
N SER A 268 9.67 16.75 4.92
CA SER A 268 8.96 16.12 6.03
C SER A 268 8.00 17.08 6.76
N SER A 269 8.32 18.38 6.77
CA SER A 269 7.47 19.45 7.35
C SER A 269 6.13 19.64 6.64
N GLN A 270 5.99 19.19 5.38
CA GLN A 270 4.74 19.27 4.62
C GLN A 270 3.73 18.18 5.00
N ILE A 271 4.17 17.17 5.76
CA ILE A 271 3.34 16.00 6.06
C ILE A 271 2.41 16.31 7.22
N LYS A 272 1.11 16.27 6.92
CA LYS A 272 0.05 16.41 7.92
C LYS A 272 -0.20 15.08 8.65
N THR A 273 -0.71 15.16 9.87
CA THR A 273 -1.17 13.96 10.59
C THR A 273 -2.40 13.40 9.88
N MET A 274 -2.37 12.12 9.51
CA MET A 274 -3.51 11.44 8.89
C MET A 274 -4.42 10.89 9.99
N SER A 275 -5.73 11.03 9.78
CA SER A 275 -6.77 10.46 10.65
C SER A 275 -7.62 9.53 9.81
N SER A 276 -7.88 8.32 10.29
CA SER A 276 -8.74 7.36 9.58
C SER A 276 -10.23 7.67 9.65
N SER A 277 -10.62 8.63 10.49
CA SER A 277 -12.00 9.08 10.63
C SER A 277 -12.05 10.60 10.75
N LYS A 278 -13.13 11.17 10.24
CA LYS A 278 -13.45 12.61 10.33
C LYS A 278 -14.12 12.97 11.67
N ILE A 279 -14.46 11.96 12.49
CA ILE A 279 -15.12 12.14 13.77
C ILE A 279 -14.08 12.24 14.88
N PHE A 280 -14.14 13.32 15.66
CA PHE A 280 -13.22 13.54 16.77
C PHE A 280 -13.21 12.34 17.74
N PHE A 281 -12.01 11.88 18.10
CA PHE A 281 -11.71 10.85 19.11
C PHE A 281 -12.02 9.36 18.80
N LYS A 282 -12.66 9.01 17.67
CA LYS A 282 -12.96 7.59 17.32
C LYS A 282 -12.06 6.97 16.23
N GLY A 283 -11.19 7.77 15.60
CA GLY A 283 -10.30 7.33 14.52
C GLY A 283 -8.87 6.96 14.94
N SER A 284 -8.19 6.15 14.11
CA SER A 284 -6.75 5.95 14.21
C SER A 284 -6.03 7.18 13.65
N ARG A 285 -5.24 7.86 14.49
CA ARG A 285 -4.35 8.95 14.06
C ARG A 285 -2.95 8.40 13.85
N PHE A 286 -2.35 8.77 12.73
CA PHE A 286 -0.99 8.39 12.40
C PHE A 286 -0.22 9.58 11.87
N ARG A 287 0.97 9.79 12.44
CA ARG A 287 1.89 10.84 12.04
C ARG A 287 3.18 10.19 11.59
N TYR A 288 3.53 10.44 10.33
CA TYR A 288 4.82 10.05 9.79
C TYR A 288 5.96 10.67 10.60
N SER A 289 7.02 9.91 10.81
CA SER A 289 8.19 10.29 11.59
C SER A 289 9.45 9.84 10.86
N GLY A 290 10.29 10.78 10.44
CA GLY A 290 11.50 10.51 9.67
C GLY A 290 11.69 11.53 8.55
N LYS A 291 12.77 11.37 7.78
CA LYS A 291 13.01 12.15 6.55
C LYS A 291 12.20 11.60 5.38
N VAL A 292 11.86 12.44 4.42
CA VAL A 292 11.29 11.97 3.14
C VAL A 292 12.39 11.57 2.16
N ALA A 293 12.06 10.80 1.12
CA ALA A 293 13.03 10.27 0.16
C ALA A 293 13.98 11.35 -0.40
N LYS A 294 13.45 12.54 -0.72
CA LYS A 294 14.27 13.66 -1.22
C LYS A 294 15.29 14.16 -0.18
N GLU A 295 14.87 14.30 1.07
CA GLU A 295 15.74 14.69 2.19
C GLU A 295 16.78 13.61 2.50
N VAL A 296 16.43 12.33 2.35
CA VAL A 296 17.36 11.20 2.52
C VAL A 296 18.43 11.22 1.44
N VAL A 297 18.05 11.38 0.18
CA VAL A 297 19.00 11.50 -0.94
C VAL A 297 19.90 12.72 -0.77
N GLU A 298 19.35 13.87 -0.36
CA GLU A 298 20.13 15.08 -0.10
C GLU A 298 21.09 14.91 1.09
N ALA A 299 20.67 14.22 2.15
CA ALA A 299 21.54 13.91 3.27
C ALA A 299 22.65 12.92 2.88
N SER A 300 22.32 11.93 2.05
CA SER A 300 23.26 10.92 1.55
C SER A 300 24.35 11.55 0.67
N SER A 301 23.99 12.47 -0.23
CA SER A 301 24.97 13.14 -1.09
C SER A 301 26.04 13.91 -0.31
N LYS A 302 25.66 14.45 0.86
CA LYS A 302 26.53 15.22 1.77
C LYS A 302 27.44 14.37 2.67
N ILE A 303 27.33 13.04 2.65
CA ILE A 303 28.19 12.18 3.48
C ILE A 303 29.65 12.35 3.04
N GLN A 304 30.52 12.78 3.95
CA GLN A 304 31.96 12.93 3.73
C GLN A 304 32.70 12.09 4.77
N ARG A 305 32.75 10.78 4.54
CA ARG A 305 33.57 9.85 5.32
C ARG A 305 34.05 8.72 4.42
N GLU A 306 35.06 8.01 4.89
CA GLU A 306 35.42 6.72 4.30
C GLU A 306 34.30 5.70 4.57
N PRO A 307 33.90 4.90 3.57
CA PRO A 307 32.91 3.85 3.76
C PRO A 307 33.37 2.87 4.86
N PRO A 308 32.48 2.45 5.77
CA PRO A 308 32.80 1.44 6.78
C PRO A 308 33.04 0.09 6.11
N GLU A 309 33.88 -0.74 6.72
CA GLU A 309 34.14 -2.08 6.24
C GLU A 309 32.89 -2.98 6.34
N VAL A 310 32.48 -3.54 5.21
CA VAL A 310 31.32 -4.42 5.12
C VAL A 310 31.72 -5.85 5.41
N HIS A 311 31.32 -6.35 6.58
CA HIS A 311 31.53 -7.73 6.98
C HIS A 311 30.46 -8.62 6.33
N ARG A 312 30.85 -9.36 5.28
CA ARG A 312 29.95 -10.24 4.52
C ARG A 312 29.78 -11.59 5.21
N THR A 313 28.53 -11.99 5.44
CA THR A 313 28.21 -13.33 5.96
C THR A 313 27.84 -14.30 4.85
N SER A 314 28.54 -15.43 4.78
CA SER A 314 28.32 -16.49 3.77
C SER A 314 26.97 -17.19 3.91
N ILE A 315 26.39 -17.63 2.78
CA ILE A 315 25.19 -18.48 2.70
C ILE A 315 25.24 -19.71 3.64
N THR A 316 26.41 -20.32 3.84
CA THR A 316 26.57 -21.53 4.66
C THR A 316 26.34 -21.25 6.15
N GLN A 317 26.66 -20.04 6.60
CA GLN A 317 26.38 -19.53 7.95
C GLN A 317 25.00 -18.87 8.04
N SER A 318 24.45 -18.44 6.90
CA SER A 318 23.09 -17.93 6.76
C SER A 318 22.05 -19.06 6.72
N ARG A 319 22.16 -20.03 7.64
CA ARG A 319 20.96 -20.70 8.15
C ARG A 319 20.21 -19.65 8.94
N SER A 320 19.50 -18.77 8.22
CA SER A 320 18.42 -18.00 8.80
C SER A 320 17.65 -18.96 9.69
N SER A 321 17.64 -18.67 10.99
CA SER A 321 16.74 -19.35 11.91
C SER A 321 15.39 -19.44 11.18
N PRO A 322 14.64 -20.57 11.24
CA PRO A 322 13.35 -20.70 10.59
C PRO A 322 12.34 -19.78 11.29
N SER A 323 12.54 -18.48 11.18
CA SER A 323 11.71 -17.44 11.74
C SER A 323 10.73 -17.08 10.64
N LEU A 324 9.48 -17.46 10.91
CA LEU A 324 8.32 -17.50 10.02
C LEU A 324 8.29 -18.76 9.15
N ASN A 325 7.75 -19.81 9.79
CA ASN A 325 7.02 -20.93 9.21
C ASN A 325 6.52 -20.59 7.79
N LYS A 326 6.71 -21.50 6.81
CA LYS A 326 6.25 -21.36 5.41
C LYS A 326 4.75 -21.02 5.27
N GLN A 327 3.96 -21.19 6.35
CA GLN A 327 2.54 -20.84 6.44
C GLN A 327 2.24 -19.39 6.91
N LEU A 328 3.24 -18.65 7.42
CA LEU A 328 3.11 -17.26 7.94
C LEU A 328 3.64 -16.19 6.97
N ILE A 329 4.50 -16.64 6.07
CA ILE A 329 4.55 -16.05 4.74
C ILE A 329 3.24 -16.56 4.13
N ILE A 330 2.30 -15.65 3.86
CA ILE A 330 1.02 -15.94 3.19
C ILE A 330 1.23 -17.11 2.24
N ASN A 331 0.31 -18.09 2.23
CA ASN A 331 0.18 -19.08 1.17
C ASN A 331 -0.04 -18.37 -0.18
N MET A 332 0.97 -17.64 -0.66
CA MET A 332 1.26 -17.53 -2.06
C MET A 332 1.79 -18.91 -2.38
N GLU A 333 0.85 -19.78 -2.75
CA GLU A 333 1.18 -20.79 -3.72
C GLU A 333 2.05 -20.09 -4.78
N PRO A 334 3.30 -20.55 -5.02
CA PRO A 334 4.27 -19.81 -5.81
C PRO A 334 3.59 -19.36 -7.08
N LEU A 335 3.51 -18.04 -7.24
CA LEU A 335 2.96 -17.33 -8.37
C LEU A 335 3.28 -18.13 -9.66
N ARG A 336 2.27 -18.82 -10.19
CA ARG A 336 2.45 -19.85 -11.23
C ARG A 336 2.59 -19.15 -12.58
N PRO A 337 3.62 -19.44 -13.40
CA PRO A 337 3.62 -19.03 -14.79
C PRO A 337 2.40 -19.61 -15.51
N LEU A 338 1.81 -18.85 -16.44
CA LEU A 338 0.87 -19.43 -17.40
C LEU A 338 1.61 -20.54 -18.15
N LEU A 339 1.04 -21.74 -18.15
CA LEU A 339 1.43 -22.77 -19.11
C LEU A 339 1.20 -22.20 -20.52
N PRO A 340 2.06 -22.50 -21.50
CA PRO A 340 1.75 -22.22 -22.89
C PRO A 340 0.38 -22.82 -23.22
N SER A 341 -0.47 -22.02 -23.89
CA SER A 341 -1.69 -22.55 -24.51
C SER A 341 -1.29 -23.70 -25.45
N PRO A 342 -2.08 -24.78 -25.62
CA PRO A 342 -1.73 -25.94 -26.45
C PRO A 342 -1.75 -25.66 -27.97
N CYS A 343 -1.41 -24.45 -28.40
CA CYS A 343 -1.43 -24.06 -29.81
C CYS A 343 -0.07 -23.52 -30.24
N GLU A 344 0.99 -24.29 -29.98
CA GLU A 344 2.23 -24.25 -30.77
C GLU A 344 2.68 -25.72 -30.87
N GLU A 345 2.15 -26.43 -31.85
CA GLU A 345 2.63 -27.77 -32.22
C GLU A 345 4.00 -27.60 -32.90
N GLU A 346 4.97 -28.37 -32.43
CA GLU A 346 6.28 -28.54 -33.05
C GLU A 346 6.11 -29.13 -34.46
N GLU A 347 6.48 -28.38 -35.50
CA GLU A 347 6.66 -28.96 -36.84
C GLU A 347 7.93 -29.81 -36.86
N VAL A 348 7.76 -31.13 -36.95
CA VAL A 348 8.79 -32.08 -37.39
C VAL A 348 8.46 -32.45 -38.84
N PRO A 349 9.41 -32.37 -39.79
CA PRO A 349 9.15 -32.70 -41.19
C PRO A 349 9.23 -34.22 -41.41
N LEU A 350 8.42 -34.75 -42.33
CA LEU A 350 8.80 -35.68 -43.42
C LEU A 350 7.55 -36.29 -44.13
N ASP A 351 7.49 -35.99 -45.42
CA ASP A 351 7.17 -36.81 -46.60
C ASP A 351 5.77 -37.36 -46.91
N GLU A 352 5.52 -37.36 -48.24
CA GLU A 352 4.28 -37.50 -49.02
C GLU A 352 3.62 -38.89 -48.98
N GLU A 353 2.27 -38.95 -48.97
CA GLU A 353 1.44 -39.68 -49.98
C GLU A 353 -0.09 -39.56 -49.72
N THR A 354 -0.77 -38.89 -50.67
CA THR A 354 -2.03 -39.24 -51.38
C THR A 354 -3.34 -39.64 -50.65
N MET A 355 -4.28 -38.67 -50.57
CA MET A 355 -5.66 -38.65 -51.16
C MET A 355 -6.79 -39.59 -50.64
N GLU A 356 -7.85 -39.02 -50.07
CA GLU A 356 -9.27 -38.98 -50.56
C GLU A 356 -10.32 -38.73 -49.45
N LEU A 357 -11.37 -37.96 -49.79
CA LEU A 357 -12.52 -37.54 -48.97
C LEU A 357 -13.82 -38.04 -49.63
N PRO A 358 -14.87 -38.39 -48.85
CA PRO A 358 -16.24 -38.14 -49.29
C PRO A 358 -17.18 -37.55 -48.20
N PRO A 359 -18.40 -37.09 -48.56
CA PRO A 359 -18.94 -35.81 -48.08
C PRO A 359 -20.22 -35.90 -47.21
N ALA A 360 -20.61 -34.72 -46.70
CA ALA A 360 -21.78 -34.42 -45.86
C ALA A 360 -23.13 -34.38 -46.62
N LYS A 361 -24.25 -34.52 -45.88
CA LYS A 361 -25.61 -34.02 -46.20
C LYS A 361 -26.63 -34.24 -45.02
N PRO A 362 -27.85 -33.63 -45.00
CA PRO A 362 -28.17 -32.46 -44.16
C PRO A 362 -29.50 -32.56 -43.32
N LEU A 363 -29.85 -31.44 -42.64
CA LEU A 363 -31.12 -31.15 -41.92
C LEU A 363 -32.40 -31.15 -42.79
N PRO A 364 -33.58 -31.26 -42.13
CA PRO A 364 -34.76 -30.42 -42.41
C PRO A 364 -35.43 -29.90 -41.10
N SER A 365 -36.43 -29.00 -41.02
CA SER A 365 -36.96 -27.83 -41.77
C SER A 365 -38.19 -27.33 -40.97
N ASP A 366 -38.49 -26.03 -41.06
CA ASP A 366 -39.51 -25.23 -40.35
C ASP A 366 -41.01 -25.66 -40.45
N GLN A 367 -41.87 -25.21 -39.51
CA GLN A 367 -42.91 -24.16 -39.71
C GLN A 367 -44.07 -24.10 -38.65
N ASP A 368 -44.30 -22.87 -38.17
CA ASP A 368 -45.55 -22.10 -37.92
C ASP A 368 -46.70 -22.51 -36.97
N GLY A 369 -47.20 -21.48 -36.23
CA GLY A 369 -48.56 -21.43 -35.69
C GLY A 369 -48.83 -20.44 -34.54
N GLN A 370 -49.28 -19.21 -34.84
CA GLN A 370 -49.82 -18.21 -33.89
C GLN A 370 -51.24 -18.54 -33.37
N LYS A 371 -51.55 -18.23 -32.10
CA LYS A 371 -52.84 -17.64 -31.64
C LYS A 371 -52.80 -17.13 -30.18
N SER A 372 -53.55 -16.06 -29.96
CA SER A 372 -53.70 -15.22 -28.75
C SER A 372 -54.76 -15.74 -27.76
N VAL A 373 -54.72 -15.26 -26.50
CA VAL A 373 -55.82 -14.81 -25.59
C VAL A 373 -55.35 -14.80 -24.11
N SER A 374 -55.64 -13.70 -23.39
CA SER A 374 -55.50 -13.46 -21.93
C SER A 374 -56.91 -13.40 -21.25
N PRO A 375 -57.15 -13.16 -19.93
CA PRO A 375 -56.29 -12.96 -18.73
C PRO A 375 -56.80 -13.65 -17.41
N LYS A 376 -56.09 -13.44 -16.28
CA LYS A 376 -56.46 -13.44 -14.81
C LYS A 376 -55.36 -14.14 -13.98
N SER A 377 -54.96 -13.81 -12.74
CA SER A 377 -55.19 -12.72 -11.77
C SER A 377 -54.33 -13.01 -10.52
N GLY A 378 -53.77 -11.96 -9.87
CA GLY A 378 -53.30 -11.96 -8.47
C GLY A 378 -51.82 -12.30 -8.27
N GLY A 379 -51.00 -11.62 -7.46
CA GLY A 379 -51.18 -10.47 -6.56
C GLY A 379 -50.03 -10.49 -5.53
N LYS A 380 -49.60 -9.29 -5.07
CA LYS A 380 -48.59 -8.99 -4.01
C LYS A 380 -47.12 -9.03 -4.48
N ARG A 381 -46.23 -8.08 -4.16
CA ARG A 381 -46.21 -6.95 -3.21
C ARG A 381 -45.17 -5.95 -3.72
N ARG A 382 -45.51 -4.66 -3.82
CA ARG A 382 -44.57 -3.57 -4.07
C ARG A 382 -43.84 -3.19 -2.78
N GLN A 383 -42.53 -3.05 -2.85
CA GLN A 383 -41.70 -2.22 -1.96
C GLN A 383 -40.94 -1.20 -2.84
N PRO A 384 -40.60 -0.02 -2.31
CA PRO A 384 -40.43 1.19 -3.10
C PRO A 384 -39.13 1.19 -3.91
N GLN A 385 -39.25 1.68 -5.14
CA GLN A 385 -38.15 1.98 -6.04
C GLN A 385 -37.28 3.10 -5.46
N ASN A 386 -36.02 2.80 -5.12
CA ASN A 386 -34.97 3.80 -5.07
C ASN A 386 -34.57 4.15 -6.51
N LEU A 387 -35.35 5.03 -7.13
CA LEU A 387 -35.12 5.53 -8.48
C LEU A 387 -34.24 6.79 -8.42
N TYR A 388 -33.02 6.66 -7.91
CA TYR A 388 -31.99 7.73 -8.01
C TYR A 388 -30.59 7.10 -7.96
N SER A 389 -30.18 6.41 -9.02
CA SER A 389 -28.77 6.10 -9.32
C SER A 389 -28.63 5.52 -10.73
N SER A 390 -28.97 6.33 -11.73
CA SER A 390 -28.68 6.01 -13.14
C SER A 390 -28.36 7.27 -13.95
N SER A 391 -28.38 8.46 -13.35
CA SER A 391 -28.24 9.73 -14.08
C SER A 391 -26.80 10.20 -14.22
N ILE A 392 -25.86 9.78 -13.35
CA ILE A 392 -24.51 10.33 -13.39
C ILE A 392 -23.71 9.70 -14.54
N ILE A 393 -23.61 8.37 -14.62
CA ILE A 393 -22.92 7.72 -15.75
C ILE A 393 -23.67 7.84 -17.07
N ASN A 394 -25.00 7.75 -17.11
CA ASN A 394 -25.71 7.91 -18.39
C ASN A 394 -25.63 9.36 -18.93
N ASN A 395 -25.58 10.39 -18.08
CA ASN A 395 -25.37 11.76 -18.55
C ASN A 395 -23.91 12.04 -18.94
N VAL A 396 -22.94 11.44 -18.24
CA VAL A 396 -21.51 11.56 -18.59
C VAL A 396 -21.18 10.80 -19.87
N LEU A 397 -21.76 9.62 -20.08
CA LEU A 397 -21.60 8.85 -21.32
C LEU A 397 -22.36 9.46 -22.50
N ASN A 398 -23.40 10.28 -22.30
CA ASN A 398 -24.16 10.86 -23.41
C ASN A 398 -23.55 12.13 -24.03
N THR A 399 -22.38 12.58 -23.57
CA THR A 399 -21.62 13.65 -24.22
C THR A 399 -20.35 13.08 -24.86
N HIS A 400 -20.19 13.28 -26.18
CA HIS A 400 -19.07 12.73 -26.95
C HIS A 400 -17.68 13.15 -26.39
N GLY A 401 -17.60 14.30 -25.72
CA GLY A 401 -16.38 14.80 -25.06
C GLY A 401 -16.04 14.09 -23.75
N ALA A 402 -17.01 13.83 -22.86
CA ALA A 402 -16.75 13.21 -21.56
C ALA A 402 -16.53 11.69 -21.64
N ARG A 403 -17.11 11.02 -22.66
CA ARG A 403 -16.76 9.62 -23.02
C ARG A 403 -15.26 9.46 -23.29
N THR A 404 -14.64 10.44 -23.93
CA THR A 404 -13.25 10.36 -24.35
C THR A 404 -12.31 10.53 -23.16
N GLU A 405 -12.60 11.46 -22.24
CA GLU A 405 -11.78 11.71 -21.05
C GLU A 405 -11.87 10.58 -20.01
N LEU A 406 -13.07 10.08 -19.70
CA LEU A 406 -13.24 8.94 -18.78
C LEU A 406 -12.59 7.67 -19.35
N TYR A 407 -12.75 7.43 -20.65
CA TYR A 407 -12.08 6.33 -21.36
C TYR A 407 -10.55 6.50 -21.32
N LEU A 408 -10.01 7.70 -21.55
CA LEU A 408 -8.57 7.98 -21.46
C LEU A 408 -8.02 7.80 -20.03
N VAL A 409 -8.80 8.15 -19.00
CA VAL A 409 -8.45 7.89 -17.59
C VAL A 409 -8.42 6.39 -17.31
N LEU A 410 -9.45 5.65 -17.76
CA LEU A 410 -9.53 4.20 -17.58
C LEU A 410 -8.44 3.46 -18.38
N VAL A 411 -8.09 3.93 -19.57
CA VAL A 411 -6.96 3.44 -20.37
C VAL A 411 -5.61 3.79 -19.73
N ARG A 412 -5.46 4.95 -19.07
CA ARG A 412 -4.24 5.27 -18.29
C ARG A 412 -4.06 4.37 -17.08
N LEU A 413 -5.16 3.99 -16.43
CA LEU A 413 -5.15 3.03 -15.33
C LEU A 413 -4.88 1.60 -15.80
N HIS A 414 -5.13 1.31 -17.08
CA HIS A 414 -5.03 -0.01 -17.69
C HIS A 414 -4.39 0.01 -19.08
N PRO A 415 -3.05 0.11 -19.18
CA PRO A 415 -2.35 0.08 -20.46
C PRO A 415 -2.45 -1.28 -21.18
N HIS A 416 -2.98 -2.32 -20.54
CA HIS A 416 -3.19 -3.66 -21.11
C HIS A 416 -4.62 -3.92 -21.61
N CYS A 417 -5.50 -2.92 -21.60
CA CYS A 417 -6.85 -3.07 -22.15
C CYS A 417 -6.76 -3.37 -23.65
N LYS A 418 -7.33 -4.49 -24.11
CA LYS A 418 -7.26 -4.90 -25.51
C LYS A 418 -8.03 -3.90 -26.37
N LYS A 419 -7.50 -3.54 -27.55
CA LYS A 419 -8.25 -2.74 -28.53
C LYS A 419 -9.36 -3.60 -29.14
N GLY A 420 -10.61 -3.16 -29.06
CA GLY A 420 -11.78 -3.85 -29.65
C GLY A 420 -13.02 -3.81 -28.75
N THR A 421 -14.05 -4.58 -29.11
CA THR A 421 -15.29 -4.72 -28.33
C THR A 421 -15.06 -5.29 -26.93
N GLU A 422 -14.11 -6.21 -26.76
CA GLU A 422 -13.69 -6.75 -25.45
C GLU A 422 -13.17 -5.64 -24.50
N GLY A 423 -12.44 -4.65 -25.03
CA GLY A 423 -11.93 -3.53 -24.24
C GLY A 423 -13.02 -2.57 -23.76
N LEU A 424 -14.15 -2.49 -24.47
CA LEU A 424 -15.28 -1.66 -24.06
C LEU A 424 -16.05 -2.30 -22.89
N GLU A 425 -16.19 -3.63 -22.90
CA GLU A 425 -16.77 -4.38 -21.77
C GLU A 425 -15.91 -4.28 -20.52
N ASP A 426 -14.58 -4.40 -20.67
CA ASP A 426 -13.63 -4.18 -19.59
C ASP A 426 -13.81 -2.77 -19.01
N VAL A 427 -13.76 -1.73 -19.84
CA VAL A 427 -13.95 -0.33 -19.42
C VAL A 427 -15.28 -0.12 -18.69
N GLN A 428 -16.36 -0.74 -19.18
CA GLN A 428 -17.68 -0.64 -18.55
C GLN A 428 -17.70 -1.31 -17.17
N ARG A 429 -17.06 -2.49 -17.03
CA ARG A 429 -16.89 -3.17 -15.74
C ARG A 429 -16.14 -2.29 -14.74
N TRP A 430 -15.07 -1.61 -15.17
CA TRP A 430 -14.30 -0.70 -14.31
C TRP A 430 -15.10 0.53 -13.89
N ALA A 431 -15.91 1.09 -14.79
CA ALA A 431 -16.78 2.21 -14.45
C ALA A 431 -17.79 1.83 -13.35
N LEU A 432 -18.36 0.62 -13.46
CA LEU A 432 -19.23 0.05 -12.41
C LEU A 432 -18.49 -0.18 -11.09
N GLU A 433 -17.22 -0.60 -11.14
CA GLU A 433 -16.37 -0.78 -9.95
C GLU A 433 -16.20 0.54 -9.18
N LEU A 434 -15.83 1.60 -9.89
CA LEU A 434 -15.62 2.93 -9.30
C LEU A 434 -16.89 3.49 -8.67
N GLU A 435 -18.05 3.31 -9.30
CA GLU A 435 -19.34 3.71 -8.72
C GLU A 435 -19.68 2.89 -7.47
N ALA A 436 -19.45 1.58 -7.49
CA ALA A 436 -19.69 0.72 -6.35
C ALA A 436 -18.82 1.14 -5.15
N ASP A 437 -17.55 1.47 -5.40
CA ASP A 437 -16.61 1.93 -4.38
C ASP A 437 -16.95 3.31 -3.81
N GLU A 438 -17.35 4.26 -4.67
CA GLU A 438 -17.82 5.58 -4.22
C GLU A 438 -19.06 5.45 -3.33
N ASN A 439 -20.04 4.64 -3.74
CA ASN A 439 -21.25 4.38 -2.96
C ASN A 439 -20.94 3.68 -1.63
N ALA A 440 -20.08 2.66 -1.64
CA ALA A 440 -19.66 1.95 -0.43
C ALA A 440 -18.94 2.88 0.56
N PHE A 441 -18.11 3.80 0.07
CA PHE A 441 -17.46 4.81 0.89
C PHE A 441 -18.48 5.76 1.54
N LEU A 442 -19.45 6.27 0.77
CA LEU A 442 -20.48 7.18 1.29
C LEU A 442 -21.35 6.50 2.37
N ILE A 443 -21.69 5.22 2.19
CA ILE A 443 -22.41 4.43 3.19
C ILE A 443 -21.58 4.31 4.47
N ALA A 444 -20.29 3.99 4.37
CA ALA A 444 -19.40 3.88 5.52
C ALA A 444 -19.29 5.21 6.31
N GLU A 445 -19.18 6.33 5.60
CA GLU A 445 -19.15 7.67 6.23
C GLU A 445 -20.48 7.98 6.94
N GLU A 446 -21.63 7.62 6.33
CA GLU A 446 -22.95 7.81 6.95
C GLU A 446 -23.12 6.93 8.20
N GLU A 447 -22.64 5.68 8.17
CA GLU A 447 -22.68 4.78 9.33
C GLU A 447 -21.83 5.31 10.48
N GLU A 448 -20.62 5.79 10.22
CA GLU A 448 -19.81 6.44 11.25
C GLU A 448 -20.53 7.65 11.86
N LEU A 449 -21.15 8.48 11.03
CA LEU A 449 -21.90 9.65 11.49
C LEU A 449 -23.11 9.23 12.34
N LYS A 450 -23.83 8.18 11.94
CA LYS A 450 -24.93 7.58 12.72
C LYS A 450 -24.44 7.04 14.06
N GLU A 451 -23.28 6.40 14.10
CA GLU A 451 -22.68 5.93 15.35
C GLU A 451 -22.25 7.08 16.26
N ALA A 452 -21.66 8.14 15.71
CA ALA A 452 -21.30 9.32 16.48
C ALA A 452 -22.53 10.03 17.02
N ARG A 453 -23.60 10.16 16.23
CA ARG A 453 -24.90 10.64 16.71
C ARG A 453 -25.47 9.75 17.81
N ARG A 454 -25.37 8.43 17.68
CA ARG A 454 -25.77 7.47 18.73
C ARG A 454 -24.94 7.64 20.00
N ALA A 455 -23.63 7.81 19.90
CA ALA A 455 -22.74 8.04 21.04
C ALA A 455 -23.01 9.39 21.72
N LEU A 456 -23.24 10.45 20.93
CA LEU A 456 -23.64 11.76 21.44
C LEU A 456 -25.00 11.71 22.11
N ARG A 457 -25.97 11.01 21.50
CA ARG A 457 -27.30 10.81 22.07
C ARG A 457 -27.22 9.98 23.36
N TRP A 458 -26.43 8.92 23.39
CA TRP A 458 -26.19 8.14 24.60
C TRP A 458 -25.52 8.98 25.69
N SER A 459 -24.53 9.80 25.32
CA SER A 459 -23.87 10.73 26.26
C SER A 459 -24.86 11.77 26.79
N TYR A 460 -25.72 12.31 25.92
CA TYR A 460 -26.79 13.23 26.31
C TYR A 460 -27.82 12.54 27.23
N ASP A 461 -28.31 11.35 26.86
CA ASP A 461 -29.26 10.56 27.65
C ASP A 461 -28.64 10.11 28.97
N PHE A 462 -27.33 9.85 29.03
CA PHE A 462 -26.60 9.57 30.26
C PHE A 462 -26.49 10.80 31.17
N LEU A 463 -26.23 11.98 30.59
CA LEU A 463 -26.14 13.24 31.34
C LEU A 463 -27.50 13.82 31.76
N MET A 464 -28.55 13.58 30.95
CA MET A 464 -29.88 14.19 31.10
C MET A 464 -30.97 13.20 31.54
N GLY A 465 -30.72 11.90 31.46
CA GLY A 465 -31.67 10.84 31.81
C GLY A 465 -31.72 10.51 33.31
N ASN A 466 -32.72 9.70 33.66
CA ASN A 466 -33.06 9.28 35.03
C ASN A 466 -32.31 8.00 35.46
N ILE A 467 -31.04 7.88 35.12
CA ILE A 467 -30.16 6.92 35.79
C ILE A 467 -29.82 7.54 37.15
N GLU A 468 -29.65 6.76 38.22
CA GLU A 468 -29.21 7.24 39.55
C GLU A 468 -27.79 7.82 39.50
N VAL A 469 -27.62 8.91 38.77
CA VAL A 469 -26.41 9.71 38.72
C VAL A 469 -26.43 10.53 40.00
N ASN A 470 -25.42 10.32 40.85
CA ASN A 470 -25.24 11.04 42.11
C ASN A 470 -25.57 12.53 41.90
N ALA A 471 -26.42 13.12 42.75
CA ALA A 471 -26.90 14.49 42.62
C ALA A 471 -25.76 15.50 42.37
N PHE A 472 -24.57 15.21 42.92
CA PHE A 472 -23.33 15.92 42.67
C PHE A 472 -22.91 15.95 41.19
N VAL A 473 -22.88 14.81 40.51
CA VAL A 473 -22.46 14.70 39.10
C VAL A 473 -23.47 15.39 38.17
N ARG A 474 -24.76 15.31 38.49
CA ARG A 474 -25.82 16.03 37.75
C ARG A 474 -25.76 17.54 37.96
N SER A 475 -25.37 17.99 39.14
CA SER A 475 -25.13 19.41 39.43
C SER A 475 -23.88 19.90 38.69
N PHE A 476 -22.79 19.14 38.76
CA PHE A 476 -21.54 19.43 38.09
C PHE A 476 -21.69 19.47 36.56
N SER A 477 -22.41 18.51 35.96
CA SER A 477 -22.67 18.51 34.52
C SER A 477 -23.53 19.68 34.09
N ARG A 478 -24.53 20.09 34.88
CA ARG A 478 -25.32 21.28 34.59
C ARG A 478 -24.48 22.54 34.67
N LEU A 479 -23.65 22.67 35.71
CA LEU A 479 -22.72 23.79 35.85
C LEU A 479 -21.71 23.84 34.69
N PHE A 480 -21.18 22.68 34.28
CA PHE A 480 -20.25 22.55 33.17
C PHE A 480 -20.91 22.94 31.83
N LEU A 481 -22.13 22.47 31.56
CA LEU A 481 -22.87 22.83 30.34
C LEU A 481 -23.25 24.31 30.31
N VAL A 482 -23.67 24.88 31.44
CA VAL A 482 -23.92 26.33 31.56
C VAL A 482 -22.62 27.10 31.35
N GLY A 483 -21.51 26.66 31.93
CA GLY A 483 -20.19 27.25 31.72
C GLY A 483 -19.75 27.21 30.26
N LEU A 484 -19.93 26.06 29.59
CA LEU A 484 -19.62 25.90 28.17
C LEU A 484 -20.52 26.77 27.29
N GLY A 485 -21.83 26.84 27.59
CA GLY A 485 -22.78 27.68 26.88
C GLY A 485 -22.48 29.18 27.05
N LEU A 486 -22.16 29.61 28.27
CA LEU A 486 -21.70 30.97 28.54
C LEU A 486 -20.39 31.26 27.81
N LEU A 487 -19.43 30.34 27.82
CA LEU A 487 -18.17 30.51 27.09
C LEU A 487 -18.41 30.66 25.58
N LEU A 488 -19.31 29.87 25.00
CA LEU A 488 -19.68 29.95 23.58
C LEU A 488 -20.37 31.26 23.19
N ILE A 489 -20.94 32.00 24.14
CA ILE A 489 -21.56 33.31 23.89
C ILE A 489 -20.55 34.43 24.19
N VAL A 490 -19.90 34.36 25.36
CA VAL A 490 -18.99 35.40 25.87
C VAL A 490 -17.71 35.46 25.04
N PHE A 491 -17.17 34.33 24.59
CA PHE A 491 -15.92 34.31 23.82
C PHE A 491 -16.06 34.99 22.44
N PRO A 492 -17.08 34.69 21.61
CA PRO A 492 -17.32 35.45 20.39
C PRO A 492 -17.63 36.93 20.64
N LEU A 493 -18.43 37.26 21.66
CA LEU A 493 -18.69 38.65 22.06
C LEU A 493 -17.41 39.39 22.43
N PHE A 494 -16.52 38.73 23.17
CA PHE A 494 -15.22 39.27 23.55
C PHE A 494 -14.31 39.47 22.33
N LEU A 495 -14.32 38.55 21.37
CA LEU A 495 -13.58 38.71 20.11
C LEU A 495 -14.12 39.87 19.27
N VAL A 496 -15.44 40.06 19.20
CA VAL A 496 -16.07 41.22 18.54
C VAL A 496 -15.68 42.52 19.25
N LEU A 497 -15.69 42.54 20.58
CA LEU A 497 -15.23 43.70 21.37
C LEU A 497 -13.73 43.97 21.14
N LEU A 498 -12.91 42.93 21.03
CA LEU A 498 -11.49 43.06 20.71
C LEU A 498 -11.22 43.52 19.28
N GLU A 499 -12.14 43.36 18.33
CA GLU A 499 -12.04 43.97 16.99
C GLU A 499 -12.62 45.39 16.92
N SER A 500 -13.51 45.77 17.84
CA SER A 500 -14.18 47.08 17.78
C SER A 500 -13.23 48.26 18.04
N ASP A 501 -13.53 49.44 17.50
CA ASP A 501 -12.74 50.66 17.77
C ASP A 501 -12.95 51.26 19.18
N LEU A 502 -13.50 50.49 20.12
CA LEU A 502 -13.68 50.90 21.51
C LEU A 502 -12.32 51.11 22.18
N GLN A 503 -12.04 52.36 22.56
CA GLN A 503 -10.84 52.76 23.29
C GLN A 503 -10.97 52.47 24.80
N ILE A 504 -11.06 51.19 25.15
CA ILE A 504 -11.00 50.73 26.54
C ILE A 504 -9.57 50.26 26.80
N SER A 505 -8.90 50.83 27.79
CA SER A 505 -7.47 50.60 28.10
C SER A 505 -7.10 49.11 28.16
N PHE A 506 -7.98 48.31 28.77
CA PHE A 506 -7.82 46.86 28.89
C PHE A 506 -7.84 46.11 27.54
N LEU A 507 -8.75 46.46 26.63
CA LEU A 507 -8.83 45.80 25.31
C LEU A 507 -7.63 46.20 24.44
N HIS A 508 -7.11 47.41 24.61
CA HIS A 508 -5.93 47.89 23.92
C HIS A 508 -4.67 47.10 24.33
N GLU A 509 -4.48 46.86 25.63
CA GLU A 509 -3.38 46.04 26.14
C GLU A 509 -3.43 44.60 25.59
N ILE A 510 -4.62 43.99 25.56
CA ILE A 510 -4.79 42.62 25.05
C ILE A 510 -4.46 42.53 23.55
N ARG A 511 -4.85 43.53 22.74
CA ARG A 511 -4.52 43.57 21.29
C ARG A 511 -3.02 43.60 21.01
N GLN A 512 -2.22 44.12 21.95
CA GLN A 512 -0.77 44.22 21.82
C GLN A 512 -0.02 42.98 22.28
N THR A 513 -0.71 42.02 22.92
CA THR A 513 -0.07 40.77 23.33
C THR A 513 0.28 39.90 22.12
N PRO A 514 1.50 39.34 22.04
CA PRO A 514 1.90 38.49 20.91
C PRO A 514 1.04 37.23 20.78
N GLU A 515 0.51 36.72 21.89
CA GLU A 515 -0.38 35.56 21.91
C GLU A 515 -1.72 35.86 21.24
N PHE A 516 -2.30 37.05 21.48
CA PHE A 516 -3.54 37.46 20.84
C PHE A 516 -3.32 37.69 19.34
N GLN A 517 -2.22 38.33 18.94
CA GLN A 517 -1.91 38.55 17.52
C GLN A 517 -1.72 37.24 16.76
N GLN A 518 -1.01 36.27 17.35
CA GLN A 518 -0.86 34.95 16.76
C GLN A 518 -2.21 34.23 16.64
N PHE A 519 -3.01 34.22 17.72
CA PHE A 519 -4.34 33.61 17.69
C PHE A 519 -5.27 34.26 16.65
N HIS A 520 -5.26 35.58 16.59
CA HIS A 520 -6.10 36.37 15.70
C HIS A 520 -5.77 36.09 14.22
N ILE A 521 -4.48 36.04 13.87
CA ILE A 521 -4.02 35.79 12.50
C ILE A 521 -4.19 34.31 12.10
N GLU A 522 -3.78 33.37 12.96
CA GLU A 522 -3.76 31.94 12.60
C GLU A 522 -5.14 31.27 12.65
N TYR A 523 -6.04 31.73 13.51
CA TYR A 523 -7.29 31.01 13.79
C TYR A 523 -8.54 31.88 13.58
N TYR A 524 -8.58 33.11 14.08
CA TYR A 524 -9.79 33.91 14.03
C TYR A 524 -10.08 34.51 12.64
N CYS A 525 -9.10 35.13 11.99
CA CYS A 525 -9.27 35.67 10.63
C CYS A 525 -9.72 34.61 9.60
N PRO A 526 -9.14 33.40 9.57
CA PRO A 526 -9.62 32.32 8.71
C PRO A 526 -11.04 31.85 9.07
N LEU A 527 -11.38 31.78 10.36
CA LEU A 527 -12.72 31.39 10.82
C LEU A 527 -13.78 32.42 10.42
N ARG A 528 -13.47 33.71 10.42
CA ARG A 528 -14.37 34.79 9.99
C ARG A 528 -14.61 34.80 8.47
N GLN A 529 -13.64 34.34 7.69
CA GLN A 529 -13.75 34.24 6.23
C GLN A 529 -14.57 33.02 5.77
N TRP A 530 -14.69 31.99 6.62
CA TRP A 530 -15.47 30.78 6.38
C TRP A 530 -16.92 30.98 6.78
#